data_AF-A0A3P9CIR5-F1
#
_entry.id   AF-A0A3P9CIR5-F1
#
_cell.length_a   1.000
_cell.length_b   1.000
_cell.length_c   1.000
_cell.angle_alpha   90.00
_cell.angle_beta   90.00
_cell.angle_gamma   90.00
#
_symmetry.space_group_name_H-M   'P 1'
#
loop_
_entity.id
_entity.type
_entity.pdbx_description
1 polymer ?
#
loop_
_entity_poly.entity_id
_entity_poly.type
_entity_poly.pdbx_seq_one_letter_code
_entity_poly.pdbx_strand_id
1 'polypeptide(L)'
;MTVLQVDKEALDEQVKEKREQVEAAKKEQNAYDADMLRYGKVACIVDSRQMKEKRALEKAVVAYRQQYQHPEDRREYDLNDPSRIKKVEQSDAQMMPPGLVGEDPESKIRQQNQREQLREWLTQQQTEQAAERHQQELEEQRYDQSRVGMDNRAVQLQSLEIERRKAAAIATKDFNRSMAEEKRCQDKEINGRQSQFQGTLSTVAVPGLSPSSDRRTAPESLQQIIQIQKHQMEEKRRKELEKKQEEERHDRVRLNSARTTLLIERQQARMNRQLRRDLDSANAQLAETHKQQLVTFEQNCFY
;
A
#
# COMPACT_ATOMS: atom_id res chain seq x y z
N MET A 1 -146.72 -1.30 -73.87
CA MET A 1 -146.05 -1.02 -72.57
C MET A 1 -145.95 -2.34 -71.83
N THR A 2 -144.74 -2.91 -71.73
CA THR A 2 -144.49 -4.12 -70.94
C THR A 2 -144.44 -3.71 -69.47
N VAL A 3 -145.46 -4.08 -68.70
CA VAL A 3 -145.46 -3.90 -67.24
C VAL A 3 -144.50 -4.93 -66.67
N LEU A 4 -143.33 -4.47 -66.20
CA LEU A 4 -142.32 -5.31 -65.58
C LEU A 4 -142.87 -5.83 -64.25
N GLN A 5 -143.15 -7.13 -64.19
CA GLN A 5 -143.55 -7.81 -62.97
C GLN A 5 -142.28 -8.13 -62.18
N VAL A 6 -142.03 -7.36 -61.12
CA VAL A 6 -140.86 -7.51 -60.25
C VAL A 6 -141.20 -8.51 -59.14
N ASP A 7 -140.38 -9.55 -59.01
CA ASP A 7 -140.47 -10.52 -57.92
C ASP A 7 -139.88 -9.92 -56.64
N LYS A 8 -140.77 -9.38 -55.80
CA LYS A 8 -140.41 -8.65 -54.58
C LYS A 8 -139.88 -9.58 -53.48
N GLU A 9 -140.39 -10.82 -53.42
CA GLU A 9 -140.02 -11.77 -52.37
C GLU A 9 -138.55 -12.20 -52.53
N ALA A 10 -138.13 -12.51 -53.76
CA ALA A 10 -136.73 -12.85 -54.07
C ALA A 10 -135.76 -11.68 -53.83
N LEU A 11 -136.17 -10.43 -54.10
CA LEU A 11 -135.35 -9.25 -53.84
C LEU A 11 -135.21 -8.97 -52.33
N ASP A 12 -136.27 -9.16 -51.54
CA ASP A 12 -136.23 -9.01 -50.09
C ASP A 12 -135.31 -10.07 -49.44
N GLU A 13 -135.30 -11.30 -49.96
CA GLU A 13 -134.36 -12.35 -49.57
C GLU A 13 -132.90 -11.98 -49.91
N GLN A 14 -132.63 -11.48 -51.12
CA GLN A 14 -131.28 -11.02 -51.51
C GLN A 14 -130.80 -9.84 -50.66
N VAL A 15 -131.69 -8.91 -50.31
CA VAL A 15 -131.37 -7.80 -49.41
C VAL A 15 -131.06 -8.31 -48.01
N LYS A 16 -131.80 -9.31 -47.52
CA LYS A 16 -131.55 -9.95 -46.22
C LYS A 16 -130.20 -10.69 -46.21
N GLU A 17 -129.91 -11.50 -47.22
CA GLU A 17 -128.63 -12.20 -47.36
C GLU A 17 -127.45 -11.21 -47.42
N LYS A 18 -127.57 -10.14 -48.23
CA LYS A 18 -126.54 -9.10 -48.32
C LYS A 18 -126.33 -8.37 -46.98
N ARG A 19 -127.40 -8.14 -46.20
CA ARG A 19 -127.29 -7.59 -44.85
C ARG A 19 -126.55 -8.55 -43.92
N GLU A 20 -126.89 -9.84 -43.95
CA GLU A 20 -126.21 -10.88 -43.17
C GLU A 20 -124.72 -11.01 -43.54
N GLN A 21 -124.37 -10.95 -44.84
CA GLN A 21 -122.99 -10.93 -45.31
C GLN A 21 -122.22 -9.69 -44.82
N VAL A 22 -122.84 -8.50 -44.87
CA VAL A 22 -122.22 -7.27 -44.35
C VAL A 22 -122.04 -7.35 -42.84
N GLU A 23 -122.99 -7.93 -42.10
CA GLU A 23 -122.85 -8.13 -40.66
C GLU A 23 -121.78 -9.16 -40.30
N ALA A 24 -121.66 -10.25 -41.06
CA ALA A 24 -120.60 -11.23 -40.90
C ALA A 24 -119.22 -10.61 -41.15
N ALA A 25 -119.05 -9.86 -42.24
CA ALA A 25 -117.81 -9.14 -42.54
C ALA A 25 -117.45 -8.10 -41.46
N LYS A 26 -118.44 -7.39 -40.91
CA LYS A 26 -118.24 -6.48 -39.76
C LYS A 26 -117.80 -7.24 -38.51
N LYS A 27 -118.36 -8.42 -38.23
CA LYS A 27 -117.95 -9.26 -37.09
C LYS A 27 -116.51 -9.75 -37.26
N GLU A 28 -116.12 -10.15 -38.47
CA GLU A 28 -114.74 -10.54 -38.78
C GLU A 28 -113.76 -9.37 -38.62
N GLN A 29 -114.09 -8.19 -39.14
CA GLN A 29 -113.28 -6.97 -38.96
C GLN A 29 -113.14 -6.60 -37.49
N ASN A 30 -114.24 -6.60 -36.73
CA ASN A 30 -114.21 -6.33 -35.29
C ASN A 30 -113.35 -7.35 -34.52
N ALA A 31 -113.37 -8.63 -34.92
CA ALA A 31 -112.52 -9.66 -34.32
C ALA A 31 -111.04 -9.42 -34.63
N TYR A 32 -110.72 -9.06 -35.87
CA TYR A 32 -109.36 -8.70 -36.28
C TYR A 32 -108.85 -7.45 -35.53
N ASP A 33 -109.67 -6.40 -35.43
CA ASP A 33 -109.34 -5.18 -34.70
C ASP A 33 -109.12 -5.47 -33.20
N ALA A 34 -109.96 -6.33 -32.61
CA ALA A 34 -109.77 -6.78 -31.24
C ALA A 34 -108.45 -7.54 -31.04
N ASP A 35 -108.09 -8.43 -31.96
CA ASP A 35 -106.82 -9.15 -31.92
C ASP A 35 -105.62 -8.21 -32.12
N MET A 36 -105.71 -7.22 -33.01
CA MET A 36 -104.67 -6.19 -33.17
C MET A 36 -104.44 -5.41 -31.88
N LEU A 37 -105.50 -5.02 -31.17
CA LEU A 37 -105.38 -4.39 -29.86
C LEU A 37 -104.77 -5.32 -28.81
N ARG A 38 -105.07 -6.63 -28.86
CA ARG A 38 -104.46 -7.63 -27.96
C ARG A 38 -102.97 -7.78 -28.24
N TYR A 39 -102.57 -7.93 -29.51
CA TYR A 39 -101.16 -8.03 -29.89
C TYR A 39 -100.38 -6.75 -29.56
N GLY A 40 -100.96 -5.56 -29.78
CA GLY A 40 -100.34 -4.29 -29.39
C GLY A 40 -100.06 -4.22 -27.88
N LYS A 41 -101.01 -4.65 -27.04
CA LYS A 41 -100.81 -4.73 -25.59
C LYS A 41 -99.71 -5.72 -25.20
N VAL A 42 -99.68 -6.89 -25.83
CA VAL A 42 -98.66 -7.91 -25.58
C VAL A 42 -97.28 -7.38 -25.96
N ALA A 43 -97.14 -6.74 -27.12
CA ALA A 43 -95.90 -6.12 -27.57
C ALA A 43 -95.39 -5.08 -26.57
N CYS A 44 -96.24 -4.14 -26.12
CA CYS A 44 -95.84 -3.15 -25.11
C CYS A 44 -95.36 -3.76 -23.79
N ILE A 45 -95.98 -4.86 -23.34
CA ILE A 45 -95.57 -5.58 -22.13
C ILE A 45 -94.21 -6.25 -22.34
N VAL A 46 -94.00 -6.91 -23.47
CA VAL A 46 -92.73 -7.56 -23.82
C VAL A 46 -91.60 -6.51 -23.90
N ASP A 47 -91.83 -5.40 -24.60
CA ASP A 47 -90.85 -4.32 -24.71
C ASP A 47 -90.50 -3.74 -23.34
N SER A 48 -91.50 -3.51 -22.49
CA SER A 48 -91.29 -3.01 -21.13
C SER A 48 -90.46 -3.98 -20.27
N ARG A 49 -90.65 -5.30 -20.44
CA ARG A 49 -89.86 -6.33 -19.76
C ARG A 49 -88.42 -6.33 -20.27
N GLN A 50 -88.23 -6.33 -21.59
CA GLN A 50 -86.90 -6.27 -22.20
C GLN A 50 -86.12 -5.02 -21.76
N MET A 51 -86.77 -3.86 -21.70
CA MET A 51 -86.13 -2.62 -21.22
C MET A 51 -85.72 -2.70 -19.74
N LYS A 52 -86.53 -3.36 -18.89
CA LYS A 52 -86.18 -3.58 -17.49
C LYS A 52 -84.99 -4.53 -17.35
N GLU A 53 -84.98 -5.62 -18.10
CA GLU A 53 -83.86 -6.59 -18.13
C GLU A 53 -82.57 -5.93 -18.61
N LYS A 54 -82.64 -5.16 -19.70
CA LYS A 54 -81.50 -4.38 -20.22
C LYS A 54 -80.93 -3.45 -19.16
N ARG A 55 -81.79 -2.67 -18.47
CA ARG A 55 -81.36 -1.78 -17.38
C ARG A 55 -80.76 -2.56 -16.20
N ALA A 56 -81.32 -3.72 -15.86
CA ALA A 56 -80.79 -4.55 -14.78
C ALA A 56 -79.39 -5.09 -15.12
N LEU A 57 -79.21 -5.54 -16.36
CA LEU A 57 -77.92 -6.00 -16.86
C LEU A 57 -76.88 -4.87 -16.90
N GLU A 58 -77.25 -3.68 -17.39
CA GLU A 58 -76.38 -2.50 -17.37
C GLU A 58 -75.95 -2.14 -15.94
N LYS A 59 -76.88 -2.17 -14.98
CA LYS A 59 -76.55 -1.94 -13.55
C LYS A 59 -75.60 -3.02 -13.01
N ALA A 60 -75.82 -4.29 -13.33
CA ALA A 60 -74.95 -5.37 -12.90
C ALA A 60 -73.53 -5.23 -13.47
N VAL A 61 -73.41 -4.83 -14.75
CA VAL A 61 -72.10 -4.56 -15.38
C VAL A 61 -71.40 -3.40 -14.69
N VAL A 62 -72.11 -2.30 -14.39
CA VAL A 62 -71.51 -1.16 -13.68
C VAL A 62 -71.06 -1.56 -12.28
N ALA A 63 -71.89 -2.30 -11.53
CA ALA A 63 -71.52 -2.79 -10.20
C ALA A 63 -70.28 -3.70 -10.25
N TYR A 64 -70.20 -4.61 -11.23
CA TYR A 64 -69.05 -5.49 -11.43
C TYR A 64 -67.78 -4.68 -11.72
N ARG A 65 -67.85 -3.67 -12.61
CA ARG A 65 -66.71 -2.79 -12.90
C ARG A 65 -66.26 -2.02 -11.66
N GLN A 66 -67.20 -1.52 -10.87
CA GLN A 66 -66.91 -0.81 -9.63
C GLN A 66 -66.34 -1.69 -8.53
N GLN A 67 -66.54 -3.01 -8.57
CA GLN A 67 -66.06 -3.91 -7.53
C GLN A 67 -64.74 -4.60 -7.89
N TYR A 68 -64.50 -4.85 -9.18
CA TYR A 68 -63.39 -5.70 -9.64
C TYR A 68 -62.49 -5.05 -10.71
N GLN A 69 -62.82 -3.86 -11.20
CA GLN A 69 -62.05 -3.17 -12.24
C GLN A 69 -61.56 -1.80 -11.77
N HIS A 70 -61.12 -1.72 -10.51
CA HIS A 70 -60.49 -0.52 -10.01
C HIS A 70 -59.18 -0.23 -10.76
N PRO A 71 -58.85 1.05 -11.01
CA PRO A 71 -57.56 1.43 -11.58
C PRO A 71 -56.37 0.96 -10.73
N GLU A 72 -56.54 0.91 -9.41
CA GLU A 72 -55.52 0.54 -8.42
C GLU A 72 -55.17 -0.96 -8.47
N ASP A 73 -56.14 -1.82 -8.81
CA ASP A 73 -55.96 -3.27 -8.89
C ASP A 73 -55.33 -3.74 -10.21
N ARG A 74 -54.98 -2.80 -11.10
CA ARG A 74 -54.33 -3.14 -12.38
C ARG A 74 -52.91 -3.63 -12.14
N ARG A 75 -52.49 -4.61 -12.94
CA ARG A 75 -51.15 -5.20 -12.87
C ARG A 75 -50.04 -4.16 -12.98
N GLU A 76 -50.27 -3.12 -13.78
CA GLU A 76 -49.35 -2.01 -14.07
C GLU A 76 -49.68 -0.72 -13.30
N TYR A 77 -50.49 -0.78 -12.23
CA TYR A 77 -50.80 0.42 -11.45
C TYR A 77 -49.55 0.99 -10.76
N ASP A 78 -48.64 0.13 -10.30
CA ASP A 78 -47.33 0.50 -9.76
C ASP A 78 -46.52 1.39 -10.72
N LEU A 79 -46.63 1.16 -12.03
CA LEU A 79 -45.99 1.97 -13.06
C LEU A 79 -46.71 3.29 -13.32
N ASN A 80 -48.04 3.28 -13.24
CA ASN A 80 -48.93 4.39 -13.58
C ASN A 80 -49.39 5.23 -12.38
N ASP A 81 -48.92 4.92 -11.17
CA ASP A 81 -49.28 5.62 -9.94
C ASP A 81 -48.77 7.08 -10.01
N PRO A 82 -49.65 8.09 -9.96
CA PRO A 82 -49.25 9.50 -9.98
C PRO A 82 -48.39 9.90 -8.77
N SER A 83 -48.43 9.13 -7.69
CA SER A 83 -47.64 9.33 -6.47
C SER A 83 -46.38 8.47 -6.40
N ARG A 84 -46.07 7.67 -7.43
CA ARG A 84 -44.93 6.74 -7.48
C ARG A 84 -43.62 7.38 -7.02
N ILE A 85 -43.30 8.56 -7.54
CA ILE A 85 -42.03 9.28 -7.25
C ILE A 85 -41.94 9.67 -5.76
N LYS A 86 -43.06 9.91 -5.09
CA LYS A 86 -43.09 10.30 -3.67
C LYS A 86 -42.99 9.10 -2.72
N LYS A 87 -43.33 7.90 -3.19
CA LYS A 87 -43.30 6.65 -2.42
C LYS A 87 -41.94 5.96 -2.46
N VAL A 88 -41.02 6.40 -3.33
CA VAL A 88 -39.64 5.89 -3.34
C VAL A 88 -38.90 6.48 -2.15
N GLU A 89 -38.66 5.65 -1.14
CA GLU A 89 -37.80 5.97 0.00
C GLU A 89 -36.37 6.21 -0.50
N GLN A 90 -35.69 7.21 0.06
CA GLN A 90 -34.31 7.55 -0.32
C GLN A 90 -33.32 6.39 -0.05
N SER A 91 -33.65 5.49 0.88
CA SER A 91 -32.88 4.29 1.18
C SER A 91 -32.84 3.30 0.02
N ASP A 92 -33.93 3.19 -0.77
CA ASP A 92 -34.02 2.26 -1.89
C ASP A 92 -33.22 2.76 -3.11
N ALA A 93 -33.06 4.08 -3.23
CA ALA A 93 -32.19 4.71 -4.21
C ALA A 93 -30.69 4.59 -3.86
N GLN A 94 -30.37 4.20 -2.62
CA GLN A 94 -29.00 4.10 -2.12
C GLN A 94 -28.40 2.69 -2.24
N MET A 95 -29.16 1.73 -2.78
CA MET A 95 -28.61 0.42 -3.11
C MET A 95 -27.77 0.55 -4.38
N MET A 96 -26.44 0.57 -4.22
CA MET A 96 -25.53 0.57 -5.36
C MET A 96 -25.78 -0.66 -6.24
N PRO A 97 -25.87 -0.50 -7.58
CA PRO A 97 -26.03 -1.63 -8.48
C PRO A 97 -24.90 -2.66 -8.28
N PRO A 98 -25.22 -3.97 -8.32
CA PRO A 98 -24.20 -5.01 -8.26
C PRO A 98 -23.15 -4.79 -9.37
N GLY A 99 -21.88 -4.65 -8.98
CA GLY A 99 -20.76 -4.45 -9.91
C GLY A 99 -20.16 -3.04 -9.94
N LEU A 100 -20.80 -2.04 -9.31
CA LEU A 100 -20.21 -0.70 -9.15
C LEU A 100 -19.55 -0.56 -7.78
N VAL A 101 -18.46 -1.30 -7.51
CA VAL A 101 -17.71 -1.25 -6.24
C VAL A 101 -16.69 -0.09 -6.22
N GLY A 102 -16.76 0.83 -7.18
CA GLY A 102 -15.74 1.86 -7.40
C GLY A 102 -15.87 3.10 -6.52
N GLU A 103 -17.07 3.41 -6.03
CA GLU A 103 -17.29 4.58 -5.19
C GLU A 103 -16.96 4.27 -3.73
N ASP A 104 -15.90 4.92 -3.24
CA ASP A 104 -15.48 4.88 -1.84
C ASP A 104 -15.95 6.16 -1.12
N PRO A 105 -17.13 6.14 -0.47
CA PRO A 105 -17.63 7.30 0.27
C PRO A 105 -16.67 7.70 1.41
N GLU A 106 -15.90 6.75 1.93
CA GLU A 106 -14.94 6.94 3.02
C GLU A 106 -13.53 7.32 2.54
N SER A 107 -13.35 7.65 1.26
CA SER A 107 -12.06 8.03 0.67
C SER A 107 -11.38 9.16 1.44
N LYS A 108 -12.15 10.15 1.91
CA LYS A 108 -11.61 11.28 2.69
C LYS A 108 -11.08 10.83 4.05
N ILE A 109 -11.82 9.97 4.75
CA ILE A 109 -11.39 9.43 6.06
C ILE A 109 -10.16 8.54 5.86
N ARG A 110 -10.14 7.69 4.83
CA ARG A 110 -8.99 6.85 4.47
C ARG A 110 -7.74 7.68 4.23
N GLN A 111 -7.84 8.76 3.44
CA GLN A 111 -6.72 9.65 3.17
C GLN A 111 -6.22 10.38 4.42
N GLN A 112 -7.14 10.78 5.32
CA GLN A 112 -6.76 11.39 6.58
C GLN A 112 -5.96 10.41 7.45
N ASN A 113 -6.45 9.19 7.62
CA ASN A 113 -5.77 8.15 8.39
C ASN A 113 -4.38 7.84 7.82
N GLN A 114 -4.24 7.76 6.50
CA GLN A 114 -2.94 7.55 5.84
C GLN A 114 -1.96 8.70 6.10
N ARG A 115 -2.45 9.95 6.12
CA ARG A 115 -1.61 11.13 6.44
C ARG A 115 -1.17 11.12 7.90
N GLU A 116 -2.05 10.73 8.81
CA GLU A 116 -1.74 10.61 10.24
C GLU A 116 -0.69 9.51 10.48
N GLN A 117 -0.87 8.32 9.89
CA GLN A 117 0.12 7.24 9.94
C GLN A 117 1.49 7.67 9.42
N LEU A 118 1.53 8.33 8.26
CA LEU A 118 2.78 8.80 7.68
C LEU A 118 3.47 9.85 8.57
N ARG A 119 2.69 10.75 9.18
CA ARG A 119 3.21 11.76 10.10
C ARG A 119 3.82 11.11 11.34
N GLU A 120 3.15 10.13 11.92
CA GLU A 120 3.64 9.40 13.10
C GLU A 120 4.94 8.66 12.78
N TRP A 121 5.01 7.93 11.66
CA TRP A 121 6.22 7.24 11.24
C TRP A 121 7.40 8.17 10.99
N LEU A 122 7.18 9.29 10.30
CA LEU A 122 8.24 10.28 10.07
C LEU A 122 8.73 10.90 11.39
N THR A 123 7.81 11.15 12.32
CA THR A 123 8.17 11.70 13.64
C THR A 123 9.02 10.69 14.42
N GLN A 124 8.61 9.41 14.44
CA GLN A 124 9.37 8.33 15.08
C GLN A 124 10.78 8.22 14.50
N GLN A 125 10.90 8.16 13.17
CA GLN A 125 12.19 8.07 12.49
C GLN A 125 13.10 9.26 12.81
N GLN A 126 12.56 10.49 12.83
CA GLN A 126 13.33 11.67 13.21
C GLN A 126 13.81 11.61 14.66
N THR A 127 12.96 11.16 15.58
CA THR A 127 13.33 11.03 17.00
C THR A 127 14.41 9.97 17.21
N GLU A 128 14.32 8.83 16.53
CA GLU A 128 15.32 7.76 16.58
C GLU A 128 16.66 8.25 16.02
N GLN A 129 16.66 8.90 14.86
CA GLN A 129 17.87 9.48 14.28
C GLN A 129 18.48 10.60 15.13
N ALA A 130 17.67 11.41 15.81
CA ALA A 130 18.16 12.41 16.74
C ALA A 130 18.79 11.78 17.99
N ALA A 131 18.16 10.72 18.53
CA ALA A 131 18.70 9.98 19.67
C ALA A 131 20.02 9.28 19.33
N GLU A 132 20.12 8.65 18.16
CA GLU A 132 21.35 7.99 17.70
C GLU A 132 22.48 9.01 17.49
N ARG A 133 22.21 10.16 16.86
CA ARG A 133 23.21 11.23 16.72
C ARG A 133 23.68 11.75 18.07
N HIS A 134 22.78 11.96 19.02
CA HIS A 134 23.14 12.41 20.36
C HIS A 134 23.99 11.35 21.10
N GLN A 135 23.70 10.06 20.92
CA GLN A 135 24.53 8.99 21.48
C GLN A 135 25.93 9.00 20.88
N GLN A 136 26.05 9.15 19.55
CA GLN A 136 27.34 9.26 18.87
C GLN A 136 28.14 10.47 19.38
N GLU A 137 27.53 11.64 19.51
CA GLU A 137 28.19 12.84 20.05
C GLU A 137 28.70 12.62 21.49
N LEU A 138 27.94 11.93 22.34
CA LEU A 138 28.37 11.59 23.69
C LEU A 138 29.54 10.59 23.69
N GLU A 139 29.53 9.61 22.80
CA GLU A 139 30.63 8.65 22.66
C GLU A 139 31.90 9.32 22.15
N GLU A 140 31.79 10.21 21.17
CA GLU A 140 32.91 11.01 20.66
C GLU A 140 33.49 11.91 21.77
N GLN A 141 32.64 12.59 22.53
CA GLN A 141 33.10 13.40 23.67
C GLN A 141 33.82 12.57 24.73
N ARG A 142 33.32 11.37 25.05
CA ARG A 142 33.99 10.44 25.98
C ARG A 142 35.33 9.97 25.44
N TYR A 143 35.40 9.69 24.15
CA TYR A 143 36.64 9.30 23.48
C TYR A 143 37.67 10.42 23.51
N ASP A 144 37.27 11.66 23.19
CA ASP A 144 38.14 12.83 23.24
C ASP A 144 38.65 13.11 24.65
N GLN A 145 37.79 13.02 25.68
CA GLN A 145 38.20 13.14 27.08
C GLN A 145 39.22 12.07 27.47
N SER A 146 39.00 10.83 27.06
CA SER A 146 39.92 9.72 27.30
C SER A 146 41.27 9.96 26.62
N ARG A 147 41.27 10.41 25.35
CA ARG A 147 42.48 10.75 24.60
C ARG A 147 43.29 11.84 25.29
N VAL A 148 42.64 12.96 25.66
CA VAL A 148 43.29 14.06 26.40
C VAL A 148 43.83 13.58 27.75
N GLY A 149 43.10 12.70 28.44
CA GLY A 149 43.55 12.09 29.69
C GLY A 149 44.83 11.25 29.52
N MET A 150 44.92 10.46 28.44
CA MET A 150 46.12 9.69 28.11
C MET A 150 47.30 10.59 27.75
N ASP A 151 47.08 11.63 26.94
CA ASP A 151 48.13 12.59 26.55
C ASP A 151 48.70 13.33 27.77
N ASN A 152 47.83 13.81 28.66
CA ASN A 152 48.24 14.45 29.91
C ASN A 152 49.07 13.52 30.78
N ARG A 153 48.67 12.24 30.89
CA ARG A 153 49.42 11.23 31.64
C ARG A 153 50.78 10.93 31.00
N ALA A 154 50.85 10.90 29.67
CA ALA A 154 52.10 10.72 28.95
C ALA A 154 53.09 11.88 29.21
N VAL A 155 52.60 13.13 29.18
CA VAL A 155 53.41 14.33 29.51
C VAL A 155 53.91 14.28 30.96
N GLN A 156 53.04 13.91 31.91
CA GLN A 156 53.45 13.76 33.32
C GLN A 156 54.56 12.71 33.47
N LEU A 157 54.39 11.53 32.87
CA LEU A 157 55.41 10.47 32.90
C LEU A 157 56.73 10.92 32.27
N GLN A 158 56.67 11.65 31.15
CA GLN A 158 57.85 12.21 30.51
C GLN A 158 58.58 13.21 31.41
N SER A 159 57.84 14.10 32.09
CA SER A 159 58.43 15.08 33.02
C SER A 159 59.16 14.41 34.18
N LEU A 160 58.53 13.39 34.80
CA LEU A 160 59.13 12.60 35.88
C LEU A 160 60.38 11.84 35.42
N GLU A 161 60.36 11.28 34.21
CA GLU A 161 61.53 10.60 33.64
C GLU A 161 62.68 11.59 33.39
N ILE A 162 62.39 12.80 32.90
CA ILE A 162 63.40 13.86 32.73
C ILE A 162 63.99 14.26 34.08
N GLU A 163 63.18 14.44 35.12
CA GLU A 163 63.63 14.76 36.47
C GLU A 163 64.51 13.65 37.05
N ARG A 164 64.09 12.39 36.91
CA ARG A 164 64.88 11.22 37.32
C ARG A 164 66.23 11.18 36.61
N ARG A 165 66.27 11.43 35.29
CA ARG A 165 67.53 11.48 34.53
C ARG A 165 68.43 12.62 35.00
N LYS A 166 67.88 13.80 35.28
CA LYS A 166 68.63 14.93 35.85
C LYS A 166 69.21 14.57 37.22
N ALA A 167 68.42 13.99 38.11
CA ALA A 167 68.88 13.56 39.44
C ALA A 167 69.99 12.51 39.35
N ALA A 168 69.84 11.51 38.47
CA ALA A 168 70.87 10.50 38.22
C ALA A 168 72.18 11.12 37.67
N ALA A 169 72.07 12.10 36.77
CA ALA A 169 73.23 12.82 36.24
C ALA A 169 73.94 13.64 37.32
N ILE A 170 73.20 14.33 38.20
CA ILE A 170 73.76 15.08 39.33
C ILE A 170 74.47 14.12 40.29
N ALA A 171 73.81 13.03 40.70
CA ALA A 171 74.41 12.03 41.59
C ALA A 171 75.69 11.41 41.00
N THR A 172 75.70 11.12 39.69
CA THR A 172 76.89 10.62 38.98
C THR A 172 78.01 11.66 38.95
N LYS A 173 77.67 12.94 38.72
CA LYS A 173 78.63 14.05 38.73
C LYS A 173 79.27 14.21 40.10
N ASP A 174 78.46 14.21 41.16
CA ASP A 174 78.94 14.40 42.53
C ASP A 174 79.79 13.21 42.98
N PHE A 175 79.40 11.98 42.64
CA PHE A 175 80.22 10.78 42.85
C PHE A 175 81.57 10.88 42.12
N ASN A 176 81.56 11.24 40.83
CA ASN A 176 82.80 11.41 40.06
C ASN A 176 83.70 12.50 40.63
N ARG A 177 83.11 13.60 41.14
CA ARG A 177 83.86 14.68 41.80
C ARG A 177 84.52 14.18 43.09
N SER A 178 83.77 13.48 43.95
CA SER A 178 84.30 12.88 45.17
C SER A 178 85.44 11.91 44.87
N MET A 179 85.26 11.01 43.89
CA MET A 179 86.30 10.07 43.45
C MET A 179 87.56 10.77 42.90
N ALA A 180 87.39 11.88 42.18
CA ALA A 180 88.53 12.66 41.67
C ALA A 180 89.27 13.41 42.77
N GLU A 181 88.56 13.94 43.77
CA GLU A 181 89.15 14.55 44.96
C GLU A 181 89.91 13.50 45.80
N GLU A 182 89.33 12.31 46.01
CA GLU A 182 89.99 11.19 46.68
C GLU A 182 91.27 10.75 45.96
N LYS A 183 91.21 10.56 44.63
CA LYS A 183 92.41 10.27 43.83
C LYS A 183 93.47 11.37 43.95
N ARG A 184 93.09 12.65 43.95
CA ARG A 184 94.04 13.76 44.14
C ARG A 184 94.69 13.74 45.52
N CYS A 185 93.98 13.33 46.57
CA CYS A 185 94.57 13.15 47.89
C CYS A 185 95.53 11.95 47.92
N GLN A 186 95.15 10.82 47.30
CA GLN A 186 96.04 9.67 47.15
C GLN A 186 97.30 10.01 46.33
N ASP A 187 97.16 10.74 45.22
CA ASP A 187 98.29 11.19 44.41
C ASP A 187 99.21 12.16 45.17
N LYS A 188 98.67 13.00 46.07
CA LYS A 188 99.47 13.85 46.97
C LYS A 188 100.20 13.04 48.05
N GLU A 189 99.59 11.97 48.57
CA GLU A 189 100.27 11.03 49.48
C GLU A 189 101.38 10.23 48.77
N ILE A 190 101.16 9.84 47.50
CA ILE A 190 102.15 9.14 46.68
C ILE A 190 103.28 10.10 46.25
N ASN A 191 102.97 11.33 45.83
CA ASN A 191 103.99 12.36 45.53
C ASN A 191 104.76 12.84 46.77
N GLY A 192 104.12 12.88 47.95
CA GLY A 192 104.78 13.11 49.23
C GLY A 192 105.75 12.00 49.62
N ARG A 193 105.58 10.79 49.07
CA ARG A 193 106.52 9.65 49.21
C ARG A 193 107.52 9.52 48.04
N GLN A 194 107.36 10.25 46.95
CA GLN A 194 108.19 10.17 45.73
C GLN A 194 108.97 11.45 45.40
N SER A 195 109.22 12.35 46.36
CA SER A 195 110.21 13.43 46.23
C SER A 195 111.62 12.99 46.67
N GLN A 196 112.03 11.81 46.23
CA GLN A 196 113.41 11.33 46.30
C GLN A 196 113.52 10.21 45.26
N PHE A 197 113.73 10.55 44.00
CA PHE A 197 114.53 9.80 43.01
C PHE A 197 114.35 10.43 41.61
N GLN A 198 115.48 10.77 41.02
CA GLN A 198 115.66 11.53 39.78
C GLN A 198 115.83 10.60 38.57
N GLY A 199 115.47 11.07 37.37
CA GLY A 199 115.97 10.54 36.08
C GLY A 199 114.91 10.49 34.96
N THR A 200 114.81 11.51 34.09
CA THR A 200 115.37 11.56 32.72
C THR A 200 114.81 10.54 31.71
N LEU A 201 114.05 10.96 30.70
CA LEU A 201 114.51 11.30 29.33
C LEU A 201 113.33 11.25 28.30
N SER A 202 113.38 12.20 27.34
CA SER A 202 113.08 12.01 25.92
C SER A 202 111.65 12.14 25.33
N THR A 203 111.53 13.25 24.58
CA THR A 203 111.13 13.35 23.15
C THR A 203 109.67 13.38 22.68
N VAL A 204 109.39 14.56 22.09
CA VAL A 204 108.70 14.83 20.81
C VAL A 204 107.20 15.10 20.86
N ALA A 205 106.87 16.27 20.33
CA ALA A 205 105.55 16.89 20.28
C ALA A 205 105.03 16.92 18.82
N VAL A 206 103.71 16.69 18.69
CA VAL A 206 102.75 17.16 17.65
C VAL A 206 102.87 16.48 16.26
N PRO A 207 101.77 15.97 15.62
CA PRO A 207 100.55 16.71 15.23
C PRO A 207 99.22 15.98 15.52
N GLY A 208 98.15 16.66 15.94
CA GLY A 208 97.36 17.59 15.14
C GLY A 208 96.24 16.82 14.44
N LEU A 209 94.98 17.02 14.88
CA LEU A 209 93.69 16.94 14.16
C LEU A 209 92.56 16.64 15.15
N SER A 210 91.76 17.66 15.44
CA SER A 210 90.47 17.52 16.11
C SER A 210 89.37 17.41 15.05
N PRO A 211 88.66 16.28 14.95
CA PRO A 211 87.27 16.29 14.54
C PRO A 211 86.40 16.24 15.80
N SER A 212 85.55 17.25 15.94
CA SER A 212 84.30 17.29 16.71
C SER A 212 84.07 16.12 17.67
N SER A 213 84.09 16.42 18.98
CA SER A 213 83.57 15.52 20.02
C SER A 213 82.05 15.38 19.89
N ASP A 214 81.59 14.64 18.88
CA ASP A 214 80.34 13.90 19.00
C ASP A 214 80.59 12.81 20.05
N ARG A 215 80.10 13.04 21.27
CA ARG A 215 79.94 11.99 22.27
C ARG A 215 78.94 10.97 21.73
N ARG A 216 79.43 10.05 20.89
CA ARG A 216 78.75 8.80 20.63
C ARG A 216 78.67 8.06 21.97
N THR A 217 77.46 7.65 22.33
CA THR A 217 77.22 6.69 23.41
C THR A 217 78.14 5.49 23.23
N ALA A 218 78.63 4.95 24.36
CA ALA A 218 79.50 3.79 24.38
C ALA A 218 78.99 2.71 23.41
N PRO A 219 79.87 2.06 22.63
CA PRO A 219 79.44 1.03 21.70
C PRO A 219 78.71 -0.04 22.50
N GLU A 220 77.43 -0.25 22.19
CA GLU A 220 76.70 -1.41 22.69
C GLU A 220 77.56 -2.64 22.43
N SER A 221 77.69 -3.52 23.44
CA SER A 221 78.45 -4.76 23.27
C SER A 221 77.94 -5.46 22.02
N LEU A 222 78.83 -5.92 21.14
CA LEU A 222 78.46 -6.56 19.86
C LEU A 222 77.38 -7.66 20.04
N GLN A 223 77.34 -8.30 21.20
CA GLN A 223 76.29 -9.26 21.57
C GLN A 223 74.88 -8.66 21.67
N GLN A 224 74.72 -7.44 22.21
CA GLN A 224 73.42 -6.76 22.32
C GLN A 224 72.89 -6.37 20.94
N ILE A 225 73.77 -5.88 20.06
CA ILE A 225 73.42 -5.55 18.68
C ILE A 225 72.95 -6.80 17.93
N ILE A 226 73.64 -7.92 18.07
CA ILE A 226 73.25 -9.21 17.47
C ILE A 226 71.90 -9.69 18.00
N GLN A 227 71.63 -9.53 19.29
CA GLN A 227 70.34 -9.90 19.91
C GLN A 227 69.19 -9.02 19.39
N ILE A 228 69.40 -7.71 19.28
CA ILE A 228 68.42 -6.77 18.75
C ILE A 228 68.12 -7.08 17.27
N GLN A 229 69.14 -7.35 16.46
CA GLN A 229 68.96 -7.72 15.05
C GLN A 229 68.19 -9.04 14.89
N LYS A 230 68.47 -10.05 15.74
CA LYS A 230 67.68 -11.30 15.76
C LYS A 230 66.21 -11.02 16.10
N HIS A 231 65.96 -10.23 17.14
CA HIS A 231 64.60 -9.87 17.54
C HIS A 231 63.86 -9.10 16.43
N GLN A 232 64.52 -8.17 15.75
CA GLN A 232 63.95 -7.44 14.61
C GLN A 232 63.59 -8.38 13.44
N MET A 233 64.42 -9.37 13.14
CA MET A 233 64.11 -10.38 12.11
C MET A 233 62.92 -11.25 12.49
N GLU A 234 62.81 -11.66 13.75
CA GLU A 234 61.70 -12.46 14.26
C GLU A 234 60.39 -11.66 14.25
N GLU A 235 60.41 -10.41 14.71
CA GLU A 235 59.25 -9.51 14.68
C GLU A 235 58.80 -9.20 13.25
N LYS A 236 59.75 -9.02 12.31
CA LYS A 236 59.41 -8.83 10.90
C LYS A 236 58.72 -10.06 10.30
N ARG A 237 59.22 -11.27 10.61
CA ARG A 237 58.59 -12.53 10.18
C ARG A 237 57.20 -12.70 10.79
N ARG A 238 57.01 -12.32 12.06
CA ARG A 238 55.71 -12.36 12.73
C ARG A 238 54.70 -11.44 12.04
N LYS A 239 55.09 -10.20 11.73
CA LYS A 239 54.24 -9.24 11.02
C LYS A 239 53.89 -9.68 9.61
N GLU A 240 54.84 -10.30 8.88
CA GLU A 240 54.56 -10.85 7.55
C GLU A 240 53.54 -11.99 7.61
N LEU A 241 53.64 -12.87 8.60
CA LEU A 241 52.68 -13.95 8.81
C LEU A 241 51.28 -13.42 9.18
N GLU A 242 51.23 -12.44 10.08
CA GLU A 242 49.98 -11.80 10.52
C GLU A 242 49.29 -11.10 9.34
N LYS A 243 50.03 -10.33 8.54
CA LYS A 243 49.52 -9.69 7.32
C LYS A 243 48.97 -10.71 6.34
N LYS A 244 49.64 -11.85 6.15
CA LYS A 244 49.17 -12.91 5.26
C LYS A 244 47.87 -13.54 5.76
N GLN A 245 47.73 -13.76 7.06
CA GLN A 245 46.49 -14.26 7.65
C GLN A 245 45.34 -13.26 7.51
N GLU A 246 45.61 -11.97 7.67
CA GLU A 246 44.63 -10.91 7.49
C GLU A 246 44.17 -10.83 6.02
N GLU A 247 45.10 -10.91 5.07
CA GLU A 247 44.79 -10.96 3.63
C GLU A 247 43.93 -12.18 3.28
N GLU A 248 44.26 -13.37 3.78
CA GLU A 248 43.45 -14.57 3.59
C GLU A 248 42.03 -14.43 4.19
N ARG A 249 41.89 -13.75 5.33
CA ARG A 249 40.57 -13.47 5.93
C ARG A 249 39.77 -12.53 5.05
N HIS A 250 40.39 -11.46 4.55
CA HIS A 250 39.75 -10.54 3.62
C HIS A 250 39.32 -11.24 2.33
N ASP A 251 40.16 -12.10 1.77
CA ASP A 251 39.84 -12.91 0.59
C ASP A 251 38.62 -13.79 0.81
N ARG A 252 38.56 -14.49 1.94
CA ARG A 252 37.40 -15.33 2.28
C ARG A 252 36.11 -14.52 2.36
N VAL A 253 36.15 -13.36 3.02
CA VAL A 253 34.98 -12.47 3.12
C VAL A 253 34.56 -11.96 1.74
N ARG A 254 35.51 -11.54 0.90
CA ARG A 254 35.24 -11.10 -0.48
C ARG A 254 34.58 -12.20 -1.32
N LEU A 255 35.15 -13.41 -1.29
CA LEU A 255 34.62 -14.54 -2.05
C LEU A 255 33.23 -14.97 -1.56
N ASN A 256 33.01 -15.03 -0.25
CA ASN A 256 31.71 -15.36 0.32
C ASN A 256 30.65 -14.31 -0.02
N SER A 257 31.01 -13.02 0.05
CA SER A 257 30.13 -11.92 -0.34
C SER A 257 29.75 -12.03 -1.82
N ALA A 258 30.74 -12.18 -2.72
CA ALA A 258 30.49 -12.34 -4.16
C ALA A 258 29.60 -13.55 -4.47
N ARG A 259 29.81 -14.69 -3.78
CA ARG A 259 28.98 -15.88 -3.93
C ARG A 259 27.54 -15.63 -3.51
N THR A 260 27.33 -14.96 -2.38
CA THR A 260 25.99 -14.62 -1.88
C THR A 260 25.26 -13.68 -2.86
N THR A 261 25.94 -12.66 -3.37
CA THR A 261 25.38 -11.73 -4.37
C THR A 261 24.93 -12.47 -5.64
N LEU A 262 25.76 -13.39 -6.16
CA LEU A 262 25.40 -14.20 -7.33
C LEU A 262 24.19 -15.10 -7.10
N LEU A 263 24.03 -15.65 -5.89
CA LEU A 263 22.87 -16.47 -5.54
C LEU A 263 21.59 -15.64 -5.50
N ILE A 264 21.64 -14.45 -4.90
CA ILE A 264 20.53 -13.50 -4.86
C ILE A 264 20.14 -13.07 -6.28
N GLU A 265 21.12 -12.72 -7.12
CA GLU A 265 20.87 -12.32 -8.51
C GLU A 265 20.19 -13.44 -9.31
N ARG A 266 20.64 -14.69 -9.15
CA ARG A 266 20.01 -15.85 -9.79
C ARG A 266 18.58 -16.07 -9.30
N GLN A 267 18.32 -15.89 -8.01
CA GLN A 267 16.98 -15.99 -7.45
C GLN A 267 16.08 -14.90 -8.03
N GLN A 268 16.54 -13.65 -8.08
CA GLN A 268 15.82 -12.53 -8.67
C GLN A 268 15.51 -12.78 -10.14
N ALA A 269 16.48 -13.29 -10.92
CA ALA A 269 16.29 -13.61 -12.32
C ALA A 269 15.22 -14.70 -12.53
N ARG A 270 15.14 -15.71 -11.65
CA ARG A 270 14.07 -16.73 -11.69
C ARG A 270 12.70 -16.12 -11.40
N MET A 271 12.59 -15.30 -10.36
CA MET A 271 11.34 -14.62 -10.01
C MET A 271 10.87 -13.69 -11.15
N ASN A 272 11.78 -12.91 -11.72
CA ASN A 272 11.49 -12.03 -12.85
C ASN A 272 11.02 -12.82 -14.09
N ARG A 273 11.62 -13.99 -14.37
CA ARG A 273 11.15 -14.86 -15.46
C ARG A 273 9.74 -15.38 -15.19
N GLN A 274 9.42 -15.75 -13.95
CA GLN A 274 8.09 -16.21 -13.61
C GLN A 274 7.06 -15.07 -13.77
N LEU A 275 7.35 -13.90 -13.22
CA LEU A 275 6.50 -12.73 -13.34
C LEU A 275 6.22 -12.36 -14.81
N ARG A 276 7.24 -12.44 -15.68
CA ARG A 276 7.05 -12.21 -17.12
C ARG A 276 6.10 -13.24 -17.76
N ARG A 277 6.24 -14.52 -17.43
CA ARG A 277 5.32 -15.56 -17.93
C ARG A 277 3.90 -15.33 -17.47
N ASP A 278 3.72 -14.95 -16.21
CA ASP A 278 2.39 -14.70 -15.64
C ASP A 278 1.74 -13.48 -16.31
N LEU A 279 2.52 -12.42 -16.55
CA LEU A 279 2.08 -11.24 -17.32
C LEU A 279 1.74 -11.59 -18.77
N ASP A 280 2.59 -12.37 -19.46
CA ASP A 280 2.35 -12.78 -20.84
C ASP A 280 1.08 -13.64 -20.95
N SER A 281 0.84 -14.54 -19.99
CA SER A 281 -0.38 -15.33 -19.89
C SER A 281 -1.62 -14.45 -19.66
N ALA A 282 -1.56 -13.50 -18.74
CA ALA A 282 -2.66 -12.59 -18.47
C ALA A 282 -2.97 -11.70 -19.69
N ASN A 283 -1.94 -11.18 -20.37
CA ASN A 283 -2.09 -10.40 -21.58
C ASN A 283 -2.69 -11.22 -22.74
N ALA A 284 -2.31 -12.50 -22.87
CA ALA A 284 -2.90 -13.39 -23.87
C ALA A 284 -4.39 -13.64 -23.60
N GLN A 285 -4.77 -13.92 -22.33
CA GLN A 285 -6.17 -14.08 -21.94
C GLN A 285 -6.98 -12.79 -22.18
N LEU A 286 -6.43 -11.63 -21.80
CA LEU A 286 -7.07 -10.34 -22.07
C LEU A 286 -7.26 -10.11 -23.57
N ALA A 287 -6.26 -10.40 -24.39
CA ALA A 287 -6.38 -10.27 -25.84
C ALA A 287 -7.44 -11.19 -26.44
N GLU A 288 -7.55 -12.44 -25.96
CA GLU A 288 -8.62 -13.36 -26.38
C GLU A 288 -10.01 -12.87 -25.96
N THR A 289 -10.17 -12.42 -24.71
CA THR A 289 -11.45 -11.87 -24.24
C THR A 289 -11.88 -10.64 -25.04
N HIS A 290 -10.95 -9.73 -25.34
CA HIS A 290 -11.24 -8.56 -26.20
C HIS A 290 -11.64 -8.98 -27.62
N LYS A 291 -10.96 -9.96 -28.22
CA LYS A 291 -11.36 -10.49 -29.54
C LYS A 291 -12.75 -11.11 -29.50
N GLN A 292 -13.07 -11.90 -28.48
CA GLN A 292 -14.40 -12.50 -28.32
C GLN A 292 -15.48 -11.43 -28.14
N GLN A 293 -15.23 -10.41 -27.32
CA GLN A 293 -16.14 -9.28 -27.12
C GLN A 293 -16.41 -8.54 -28.43
N LEU A 294 -15.36 -8.25 -29.22
CA LEU A 294 -15.51 -7.63 -30.53
C LEU A 294 -16.36 -8.47 -31.49
N VAL A 295 -16.11 -9.79 -31.57
CA VAL A 295 -16.93 -10.70 -32.39
C VAL A 295 -18.38 -10.72 -31.92
N THR A 296 -18.65 -10.77 -30.61
CA THR A 296 -20.03 -10.72 -30.09
C THR A 296 -20.71 -9.38 -30.36
N PHE A 297 -19.96 -8.28 -30.30
CA PHE A 297 -20.47 -6.95 -30.58
C PHE A 297 -20.82 -6.79 -32.07
N GLU A 298 -19.95 -7.26 -32.97
CA GLU A 298 -20.23 -7.28 -34.40
C GLU A 298 -21.45 -8.16 -34.72
N GLN A 299 -21.53 -9.37 -34.17
CA GLN A 299 -22.69 -10.26 -34.36
C GLN A 299 -24.00 -9.64 -33.88
N ASN A 300 -23.98 -8.88 -32.77
CA ASN A 300 -25.16 -8.20 -32.25
C ASN A 300 -25.51 -6.90 -33.00
N CYS A 301 -24.58 -6.32 -33.78
CA CYS A 301 -24.83 -5.13 -34.60
C CYS A 301 -25.38 -5.43 -36.00
N PHE A 302 -25.33 -6.69 -36.46
CA PHE A 302 -25.81 -7.12 -37.79
C PHE A 302 -27.19 -7.80 -37.76
N TYR A 303 -27.92 -7.74 -36.64
CA TYR A 303 -29.35 -8.06 -36.51
C TYR A 303 -30.14 -6.80 -36.14
#